data_AF-A0A372F011-F1
#
_entry.id   AF-A0A372F011-F1
#
_cell.length_a   1.000
_cell.length_b   1.000
_cell.length_c   1.000
_cell.angle_alpha   90.00
_cell.angle_beta   90.00
_cell.angle_gamma   90.00
#
_symmetry.space_group_name_H-M   'P 1'
#
loop_
_entity.id
_entity.type
_entity.pdbx_description
1 polymer ?
#
loop_
_entity_poly.entity_id
_entity_poly.type
_entity_poly.pdbx_seq_one_letter_code
_entity_poly.pdbx_strand_id
1 'polypeptide(L)'
;MSASGPLSRACLASGRDAASRQLCGCIQAVADMSLSNRDQSLAASFYDDPHRAQEIRQSDRASDERFWRKYREYGETAEALCRG
;
A
#
# COMPACT_ATOMS: atom_id res chain seq x y z
N MET A 1 12.77 9.93 6.82
CA MET A 1 12.20 9.15 7.94
C MET A 1 11.85 7.79 7.39
N SER A 2 12.38 6.70 7.95
CA SER A 2 12.08 5.34 7.46
C SER A 2 11.10 4.69 8.43
N ALA A 3 9.85 4.51 8.01
CA ALA A 3 8.85 3.79 8.80
C ALA A 3 8.93 2.28 8.53
N SER A 4 8.56 1.47 9.52
CA SER A 4 8.54 0.01 9.44
C SER A 4 7.12 -0.47 9.74
N GLY A 5 6.63 -1.41 8.95
CA GLY A 5 5.26 -1.89 9.05
C GLY A 5 4.92 -2.89 7.96
N PRO A 6 3.64 -3.30 7.84
CA PRO A 6 3.22 -4.33 6.90
C PRO A 6 3.53 -3.98 5.43
N LEU A 7 3.35 -2.72 5.02
CA LEU A 7 3.63 -2.28 3.65
C LEU A 7 5.13 -2.16 3.39
N SER A 8 5.91 -1.65 4.35
CA SER A 8 7.38 -1.62 4.20
C SER A 8 7.96 -3.02 4.04
N ARG A 9 7.49 -3.99 4.84
CA ARG A 9 7.90 -5.40 4.72
C ARG A 9 7.48 -6.02 3.38
N ALA A 10 6.23 -5.83 2.97
CA ALA A 10 5.72 -6.37 1.71
C ALA A 10 6.43 -5.74 0.49
N CYS A 11 6.69 -4.44 0.52
CA CYS A 11 7.46 -3.73 -0.50
C CYS A 11 8.88 -4.30 -0.64
N LEU A 12 9.59 -4.50 0.47
CA LEU A 12 10.93 -5.11 0.45
C LEU A 12 10.89 -6.57 0.00
N ALA A 13 9.87 -7.33 0.40
CA ALA A 13 9.69 -8.72 0.03
C ALA A 13 9.29 -8.91 -1.44
N SER A 14 8.72 -7.88 -2.08
CA SER A 14 8.27 -7.94 -3.47
C SER A 14 9.39 -8.21 -4.49
N GLY A 15 10.65 -8.09 -4.09
CA GLY A 15 11.81 -8.41 -4.92
C GLY A 15 11.99 -7.49 -6.13
N ARG A 16 11.25 -6.36 -6.18
CA ARG A 16 11.38 -5.37 -7.25
C ARG A 16 12.72 -4.66 -7.13
N ASP A 17 13.44 -4.47 -8.24
CA ASP A 17 14.76 -3.82 -8.25
C ASP A 17 14.76 -2.42 -7.62
N ALA A 18 13.63 -1.70 -7.72
CA ALA A 18 13.44 -0.38 -7.12
C ALA A 18 13.14 -0.40 -5.61
N ALA A 19 12.89 -1.57 -5.00
CA ALA A 19 12.52 -1.70 -3.60
C ALA A 19 13.70 -1.44 -2.65
N SER A 20 13.99 -0.17 -2.39
CA SER A 20 14.97 0.25 -1.38
C SER A 20 14.34 0.41 0.00
N ARG A 21 15.13 0.29 1.07
CA ARG A 21 14.65 0.55 2.44
C ARG A 21 14.11 1.97 2.61
N GLN A 22 14.66 2.94 1.87
CA GLN A 22 14.20 4.32 1.87
C GLN A 22 12.84 4.45 1.19
N LEU A 23 12.67 3.86 0.00
CA LEU A 23 11.40 3.86 -0.73
C LEU A 23 10.31 3.16 0.09
N CYS A 24 10.56 1.91 0.52
CA CYS A 24 9.59 1.13 1.26
C CYS A 24 9.26 1.75 2.64
N GLY A 25 10.23 2.44 3.25
CA GLY A 25 9.99 3.20 4.48
C GLY A 25 9.15 4.45 4.27
N CYS A 26 9.32 5.16 3.14
CA CYS A 26 8.46 6.29 2.76
C CYS A 26 7.04 5.82 2.48
N ILE A 27 6.89 4.74 1.71
CA ILE A 27 5.60 4.11 1.40
C ILE A 27 4.83 3.77 2.68
N GLN A 28 5.51 3.19 3.68
CA GLN A 28 4.89 2.90 4.96
C GLN A 28 4.50 4.17 5.74
N ALA A 29 5.32 5.21 5.73
CA ALA A 29 4.97 6.47 6.41
C ALA A 29 3.72 7.11 5.80
N VAL A 30 3.59 7.10 4.47
CA VAL A 30 2.36 7.57 3.79
C VAL A 30 1.17 6.66 4.14
N ALA A 31 1.39 5.35 4.20
CA ALA A 31 0.34 4.41 4.63
C ALA A 31 -0.14 4.68 6.06
N ASP A 32 0.75 5.02 6.99
CA ASP A 32 0.40 5.33 8.38
C ASP A 32 -0.44 6.61 8.49
N MET A 33 -0.30 7.53 7.52
CA MET A 33 -1.10 8.75 7.44
C MET A 33 -2.46 8.54 6.76
N SER A 34 -2.54 7.68 5.74
CA SER A 34 -3.70 7.56 4.85
C SER A 34 -4.57 6.32 5.11
N LEU A 35 -4.01 5.26 5.69
CA LEU A 35 -4.64 3.94 5.81
C LEU A 35 -4.70 3.49 7.27
N SER A 36 -5.84 2.89 7.66
CA SER A 36 -5.95 2.24 8.97
C SER A 36 -5.12 0.94 9.01
N ASN A 37 -4.84 0.40 10.20
CA ASN A 37 -4.13 -0.89 10.34
C ASN A 37 -4.78 -2.03 9.53
N ARG A 38 -6.12 -2.03 9.43
CA ARG A 38 -6.86 -3.02 8.64
C ARG A 38 -6.68 -2.78 7.15
N ASP A 39 -6.76 -1.53 6.71
CA ASP A 39 -6.54 -1.16 5.31
C ASP A 39 -5.10 -1.49 4.89
N GLN A 40 -4.11 -1.21 5.76
CA GLN A 40 -2.71 -1.56 5.53
C GLN A 40 -2.51 -3.08 5.41
N SER A 41 -3.17 -3.88 6.25
CA SER A 41 -3.07 -5.34 6.15
C SER A 41 -3.65 -5.87 4.83
N LEU A 42 -4.78 -5.29 4.38
CA LEU A 42 -5.36 -5.62 3.08
C LEU A 42 -4.45 -5.17 1.92
N ALA A 43 -3.94 -3.95 1.96
CA ALA A 43 -3.02 -3.41 0.95
C ALA A 43 -1.71 -4.21 0.87
N ALA A 44 -1.17 -4.65 2.01
CA ALA A 44 0.01 -5.52 2.04
C ALA A 44 -0.24 -6.85 1.33
N SER A 45 -1.44 -7.43 1.48
CA SER A 45 -1.77 -8.70 0.82
C SER A 45 -1.77 -8.61 -0.72
N PHE A 46 -1.90 -7.41 -1.30
CA PHE A 46 -1.85 -7.22 -2.75
C PHE A 46 -0.44 -7.41 -3.34
N TYR A 47 0.61 -7.30 -2.53
CA TYR A 47 1.98 -7.57 -2.97
C TYR A 47 2.20 -9.07 -3.22
N ASP A 48 1.59 -9.91 -2.39
CA ASP A 48 1.66 -11.37 -2.52
C ASP A 48 0.62 -11.91 -3.51
N ASP A 49 -0.57 -11.31 -3.53
CA ASP A 49 -1.69 -11.69 -4.40
C ASP A 49 -2.24 -10.48 -5.17
N PRO A 50 -1.72 -10.21 -6.38
CA PRO A 50 -2.24 -9.14 -7.23
C PRO A 50 -3.69 -9.36 -7.68
N HIS A 51 -4.19 -10.60 -7.70
CA HIS A 51 -5.57 -10.89 -8.09
C HIS A 51 -6.56 -10.34 -7.07
N ARG A 52 -6.20 -10.38 -5.78
CA ARG A 52 -7.01 -9.79 -4.72
C ARG A 52 -7.27 -8.29 -4.89
N ALA A 53 -6.30 -7.54 -5.43
CA ALA A 53 -6.50 -6.13 -5.76
C ALA A 53 -7.56 -5.96 -6.86
N GLN A 54 -7.59 -6.87 -7.83
CA GLN A 54 -8.59 -6.88 -8.90
C GLN A 54 -9.99 -7.22 -8.36
N GLU A 55 -10.11 -8.21 -7.46
CA GLU A 55 -11.37 -8.56 -6.81
C GLU A 55 -11.94 -7.38 -6.02
N ILE A 56 -11.12 -6.74 -5.18
CA ILE A 56 -11.54 -5.59 -4.36
C ILE A 56 -11.97 -4.41 -5.24
N ARG A 57 -11.25 -4.15 -6.34
CA ARG A 57 -11.59 -3.08 -7.29
C ARG A 57 -12.92 -3.31 -8.00
N GLN A 58 -13.29 -4.57 -8.27
CA GLN A 58 -14.53 -4.94 -8.97
C GLN A 58 -15.69 -5.28 -8.03
N SER A 59 -15.45 -5.30 -6.71
CA SER A 59 -16.45 -5.63 -5.71
C SER A 59 -17.49 -4.53 -5.56
N ASP A 60 -18.78 -4.91 -5.55
CA ASP A 60 -19.92 -4.02 -5.25
C ASP A 60 -20.12 -3.79 -3.74
N ARG A 61 -19.21 -4.28 -2.88
CA ARG A 61 -19.32 -4.09 -1.43
C ARG A 61 -18.90 -2.68 -1.07
N ALA A 62 -19.77 -1.97 -0.35
CA ALA A 62 -19.48 -0.61 0.12
C ALA A 62 -18.21 -0.50 1.00
N SER A 63 -17.80 -1.56 1.71
CA SER A 63 -16.52 -1.59 2.44
C SER A 63 -15.32 -1.55 1.51
N ASP A 64 -15.40 -2.27 0.40
CA ASP A 64 -14.32 -2.47 -0.56
C ASP A 64 -14.16 -1.19 -1.38
N GLU A 65 -15.27 -0.56 -1.78
CA GLU A 65 -15.27 0.76 -2.39
C GLU A 65 -14.63 1.84 -1.49
N ARG A 66 -14.98 1.85 -0.20
CA ARG A 66 -14.39 2.80 0.77
C ARG A 66 -12.88 2.58 0.92
N PHE A 67 -12.47 1.32 1.03
CA PHE A 67 -11.05 0.98 1.04
C PHE A 67 -10.36 1.43 -0.24
N TRP A 68 -10.95 1.14 -1.41
CA TRP A 68 -10.36 1.44 -2.71
C TRP A 68 -10.16 2.94 -2.93
N ARG A 69 -11.10 3.78 -2.47
CA ARG A 69 -10.95 5.25 -2.49
C ARG A 69 -9.72 5.70 -1.70
N LYS A 70 -9.57 5.23 -0.45
CA LYS A 70 -8.41 5.54 0.39
C LYS A 70 -7.11 4.99 -0.20
N TYR A 71 -7.15 3.77 -0.74
CA TYR A 71 -5.99 3.13 -1.35
C TYR A 71 -5.50 3.90 -2.57
N ARG A 72 -6.40 4.45 -3.39
CA ARG A 72 -6.03 5.34 -4.49
C ARG A 72 -5.37 6.62 -4.02
N GLU A 73 -5.96 7.30 -3.04
CA GLU A 73 -5.41 8.54 -2.46
C GLU A 73 -4.03 8.31 -1.84
N TYR A 74 -3.86 7.20 -1.12
CA TYR A 74 -2.57 6.73 -0.63
C TYR A 74 -1.57 6.54 -1.77
N GLY A 75 -1.95 5.88 -2.87
CA GLY A 75 -1.09 5.64 -4.03
C GLY A 75 -0.63 6.94 -4.69
N GLU A 76 -1.56 7.86 -4.94
CA GLU A 76 -1.27 9.20 -5.51
C GLU A 76 -0.31 10.00 -4.60
N THR A 77 -0.52 9.93 -3.28
CA THR A 77 0.36 10.59 -2.30
C THR A 77 1.74 9.95 -2.24
N ALA A 78 1.81 8.61 -2.27
CA ALA A 78 3.07 7.89 -2.28
C ALA A 78 3.87 8.16 -3.55
N GLU A 79 3.22 8.22 -4.72
CA GLU A 79 3.88 8.60 -5.98
C GLU A 79 4.38 10.04 -5.99
N ALA A 80 3.72 10.97 -5.29
CA ALA A 80 4.16 12.36 -5.17
C ALA A 80 5.35 12.51 -4.21
N LEU A 81 5.34 11.79 -3.08
CA LEU A 81 6.30 11.99 -1.99
C LEU A 81 7.48 11.01 -2.00
N CYS A 82 7.27 9.78 -2.48
CA CYS A 82 8.22 8.68 -2.35
C CYS A 82 9.00 8.40 -3.64
N ARG A 83 9.24 9.41 -4.49
CA ARG A 83 10.13 9.28 -5.65
C ARG A 83 11.58 9.19 -5.14
N GLY A 84 12.11 7.98 -5.07
CA GLY A 84 13.49 7.67 -4.69
C GLY A 84 14.08 6.65 -5.65
#